data_AF-A0A958I0G9-F1
#
_entry.id   AF-A0A958I0G9-F1
#
_cell.length_a   1.000
_cell.length_b   1.000
_cell.length_c   1.000
_cell.angle_alpha   90.00
_cell.angle_beta   90.00
_cell.angle_gamma   90.00
#
_symmetry.space_group_name_H-M   'P 1'
#
loop_
_entity.id
_entity.type
_entity.pdbx_description
1 polymer ?
#
loop_
_entity_poly.entity_id
_entity_poly.type
_entity_poly.pdbx_seq_one_letter_code
_entity_poly.pdbx_strand_id
1 'polypeptide(L)'
;MVYFVSGMGTNSMLNGRGNLEKHIENIRKFGLKPVVAINRFVTDTEEELQALETICREKGAVFARINSWEEGGSGATELAKRVADIADANQVQFTPLYDWEMPVENKIGRIATEVYGASHVDFLPQAKKDLKIINEFGYNNLPICVAKTQNSLSDNPQLLGRPKDFLVTVREIIISAGAGFLVPLTGNIMRMPGLPRNPAAEGIDIDDAGNITGLS
;
A
#
# COMPACT_ATOMS: atom_id res chain seq x y z
N MET A 1 -0.18 -6.53 7.57
CA MET A 1 -0.60 -6.51 6.15
C MET A 1 -1.64 -7.58 5.93
N VAL A 2 -2.76 -7.25 5.29
CA VAL A 2 -3.84 -8.22 5.01
C VAL A 2 -3.60 -8.81 3.62
N TYR A 3 -3.51 -10.14 3.53
CA TYR A 3 -3.44 -10.85 2.26
C TYR A 3 -4.69 -11.70 2.05
N PHE A 4 -5.12 -11.71 0.80
CA PHE A 4 -6.27 -12.47 0.31
C PHE A 4 -5.74 -13.64 -0.50
N VAL A 5 -6.30 -14.82 -0.27
CA VAL A 5 -6.18 -15.95 -1.17
C VAL A 5 -7.37 -15.86 -2.14
N SER A 6 -7.10 -16.13 -3.41
CA SER A 6 -8.14 -16.33 -4.41
C SER A 6 -8.08 -17.82 -4.76
N GLY A 7 -9.19 -18.55 -4.65
CA GLY A 7 -9.31 -19.99 -4.96
C GLY A 7 -9.07 -20.34 -6.44
N MET A 8 -7.95 -19.87 -6.99
CA MET A 8 -7.45 -20.01 -8.36
C MET A 8 -6.34 -21.08 -8.44
N GLY A 9 -6.07 -21.79 -7.34
CA GLY A 9 -5.08 -22.84 -7.21
C GLY A 9 -3.73 -22.34 -6.68
N THR A 10 -3.05 -23.21 -5.92
CA THR A 10 -1.78 -22.90 -5.21
C THR A 10 -0.70 -22.32 -6.13
N ASN A 11 -0.58 -22.78 -7.37
CA ASN A 11 0.42 -22.26 -8.32
C ASN A 11 0.18 -20.78 -8.68
N SER A 12 -1.08 -20.38 -8.90
CA SER A 12 -1.45 -18.99 -9.20
C SER A 12 -1.19 -18.09 -7.99
N MET A 13 -1.54 -18.57 -6.79
CA MET A 13 -1.25 -17.89 -5.53
C MET A 13 0.26 -17.69 -5.33
N LEU A 14 1.07 -18.73 -5.60
CA LEU A 14 2.53 -18.66 -5.50
C LEU A 14 3.15 -17.67 -6.49
N ASN A 15 2.54 -17.44 -7.66
CA ASN A 15 3.00 -16.39 -8.58
C ASN A 15 2.82 -14.98 -8.00
N GLY A 16 1.84 -14.78 -7.12
CA GLY A 16 1.60 -13.53 -6.41
C GLY A 16 2.53 -13.28 -5.21
N ARG A 17 3.28 -14.29 -4.75
CA ARG A 17 4.06 -14.23 -3.50
C ARG A 17 5.02 -13.06 -3.44
N GLY A 18 5.65 -12.72 -4.57
CA GLY A 18 6.66 -11.66 -4.64
C GLY A 18 6.14 -10.31 -4.14
N ASN A 19 4.83 -10.05 -4.29
CA ASN A 19 4.18 -8.87 -3.74
C ASN A 19 4.24 -8.85 -2.21
N LEU A 20 3.85 -9.96 -1.55
CA LEU A 20 3.88 -10.11 -0.08
C LEU A 20 5.30 -9.95 0.44
N GLU A 21 6.23 -10.64 -0.19
CA GLU A 21 7.64 -10.60 0.19
C GLU A 21 8.18 -9.16 0.15
N LYS A 22 7.87 -8.41 -0.93
CA LYS A 22 8.33 -7.03 -1.07
C LYS A 22 7.76 -6.12 0.01
N HIS A 23 6.50 -6.30 0.41
CA HIS A 23 5.94 -5.49 1.47
C HIS A 23 6.47 -5.86 2.87
N ILE A 24 6.74 -7.15 3.13
CA ILE A 24 7.46 -7.58 4.34
C ILE A 24 8.85 -6.90 4.41
N GLU A 25 9.59 -6.92 3.30
CA GLU A 25 10.89 -6.24 3.17
C GLU A 25 10.75 -4.73 3.43
N ASN A 26 9.72 -4.09 2.88
CA ASN A 26 9.51 -2.64 3.03
C ASN A 26 9.23 -2.24 4.48
N ILE A 27 8.40 -2.99 5.21
CA ILE A 27 8.10 -2.69 6.62
C ILE A 27 9.39 -2.72 7.46
N ARG A 28 10.27 -3.70 7.18
CA ARG A 28 11.55 -3.84 7.89
C ARG A 28 12.52 -2.69 7.64
N LYS A 29 12.45 -2.02 6.50
CA LYS A 29 13.27 -0.82 6.24
C LYS A 29 13.05 0.28 7.27
N PHE A 30 11.87 0.31 7.89
CA PHE A 30 11.54 1.25 8.95
C PHE A 30 11.91 0.75 10.36
N GLY A 31 12.64 -0.36 10.47
CA GLY A 31 12.99 -0.97 11.77
C GLY A 31 11.81 -1.63 12.49
N LEU A 32 10.71 -1.88 11.77
CA LEU A 32 9.49 -2.49 12.31
C LEU A 32 9.44 -3.99 12.05
N LYS A 33 8.83 -4.75 12.97
CA LYS A 33 8.56 -6.18 12.80
C LYS A 33 7.20 -6.39 12.10
N PRO A 34 7.16 -6.95 10.87
CA PRO A 34 5.90 -7.13 10.16
C PRO A 34 5.07 -8.29 10.75
N VAL A 35 3.75 -8.04 10.86
CA VAL A 35 2.73 -9.06 11.13
C VAL A 35 1.82 -9.20 9.91
N VAL A 36 1.68 -10.42 9.41
CA VAL A 36 0.83 -10.78 8.26
C VAL A 36 -0.49 -11.36 8.77
N ALA A 37 -1.60 -10.76 8.38
CA ALA A 37 -2.92 -11.31 8.62
C ALA A 37 -3.36 -12.03 7.34
N ILE A 38 -3.54 -13.33 7.42
CA ILE A 38 -4.01 -14.17 6.32
C ILE A 38 -5.53 -14.28 6.48
N ASN A 39 -6.28 -13.52 5.67
CA ASN A 39 -7.73 -13.51 5.78
C ASN A 39 -8.32 -14.72 5.05
N ARG A 40 -9.01 -15.59 5.80
CA ARG A 40 -9.63 -16.81 5.26
C ARG A 40 -10.89 -16.46 4.49
N PHE A 41 -11.03 -17.02 3.30
CA PHE A 41 -12.25 -17.03 2.51
C PHE A 41 -12.84 -18.44 2.42
N VAL A 42 -14.14 -18.51 2.14
CA VAL A 42 -14.87 -19.77 2.00
C VAL A 42 -14.32 -20.68 0.89
N THR A 43 -13.65 -20.10 -0.10
CA THR A 43 -13.04 -20.81 -1.23
C THR A 43 -11.60 -21.24 -1.01
N ASP A 44 -10.96 -20.79 0.07
CA ASP A 44 -9.54 -21.05 0.28
C ASP A 44 -9.31 -22.49 0.69
N THR A 45 -8.31 -23.13 0.07
CA THR A 45 -7.93 -24.49 0.46
C THR A 45 -6.90 -24.46 1.58
N GLU A 46 -6.85 -25.52 2.38
CA GLU A 46 -5.83 -25.65 3.43
C GLU A 46 -4.41 -25.67 2.87
N GLU A 47 -4.22 -26.20 1.66
CA GLU A 47 -2.95 -26.17 0.95
C GLU A 47 -2.49 -24.75 0.60
N GLU A 48 -3.41 -23.89 0.13
CA GLU A 48 -3.11 -22.48 -0.17
C GLU A 48 -2.74 -21.70 1.11
N LEU A 49 -3.51 -21.90 2.19
CA LEU A 49 -3.22 -21.28 3.48
C LEU A 49 -1.85 -21.72 4.02
N GLN A 50 -1.54 -23.02 3.99
CA GLN A 50 -0.24 -23.55 4.41
C GLN A 50 0.92 -23.03 3.55
N ALA A 51 0.70 -22.84 2.26
CA ALA A 51 1.71 -22.25 1.37
C ALA A 51 2.02 -20.79 1.77
N LEU A 52 1.01 -19.98 2.08
CA LEU A 52 1.22 -18.61 2.58
C LEU A 52 1.95 -18.58 3.93
N GLU A 53 1.59 -19.47 4.86
CA GLU A 53 2.30 -19.58 6.12
C GLU A 53 3.77 -19.92 5.92
N THR A 54 4.06 -20.84 4.99
CA THR A 54 5.43 -21.24 4.64
C THR A 54 6.20 -20.03 4.12
N ILE A 55 5.63 -19.25 3.21
CA ILE A 55 6.25 -17.99 2.74
C ILE A 55 6.52 -17.03 3.91
N CYS A 56 5.56 -16.87 4.83
CA CYS A 56 5.74 -16.01 5.99
C CYS A 56 6.88 -16.50 6.90
N ARG A 57 6.96 -17.83 7.15
CA ARG A 57 8.05 -18.46 7.91
C ARG A 57 9.41 -18.26 7.24
N GLU A 58 9.51 -18.52 5.93
CA GLU A 58 10.73 -18.35 5.13
C GLU A 58 11.23 -16.90 5.18
N LYS A 59 10.29 -15.94 5.16
CA LYS A 59 10.63 -14.53 5.30
C LYS A 59 10.80 -14.09 6.74
N GLY A 60 10.58 -14.94 7.74
CA GLY A 60 10.68 -14.60 9.16
C GLY A 60 9.66 -13.55 9.62
N ALA A 61 8.51 -13.48 8.95
CA ALA A 61 7.41 -12.61 9.35
C ALA A 61 6.51 -13.33 10.36
N VAL A 62 6.00 -12.61 11.36
CA VAL A 62 4.94 -13.14 12.22
C VAL A 62 3.65 -13.15 11.42
N PHE A 63 2.81 -14.17 11.58
CA PHE A 63 1.55 -14.27 10.86
C PHE A 63 0.47 -14.92 11.71
N ALA A 64 -0.79 -14.67 11.37
CA ALA A 64 -1.96 -15.39 11.89
C ALA A 64 -3.02 -15.51 10.80
N ARG A 65 -3.77 -16.62 10.81
CA ARG A 65 -5.02 -16.72 10.05
C ARG A 65 -6.09 -15.91 10.79
N ILE A 66 -6.97 -15.26 10.04
CA ILE A 66 -8.13 -14.57 10.60
C ILE A 66 -9.41 -14.99 9.88
N ASN A 67 -10.49 -15.10 10.65
CA ASN A 67 -11.85 -15.34 10.16
C ASN A 67 -12.84 -14.32 10.74
N SER A 68 -12.41 -13.06 10.90
CA SER A 68 -13.22 -12.03 11.57
C SER A 68 -14.45 -11.59 10.79
N TRP A 69 -14.51 -11.88 9.49
CA TRP A 69 -15.70 -11.60 8.69
C TRP A 69 -16.88 -12.48 9.09
N GLU A 70 -16.62 -13.76 9.39
CA GLU A 70 -17.64 -14.72 9.82
C GLU A 70 -17.82 -14.72 11.35
N GLU A 71 -16.72 -14.66 12.11
CA GLU A 71 -16.71 -14.84 13.57
C GLU A 71 -16.62 -13.52 14.35
N GLY A 72 -16.57 -12.37 13.67
CA GLY A 72 -16.36 -11.08 14.32
C GLY A 72 -15.03 -11.02 15.08
N GLY A 73 -15.03 -10.44 16.28
CA GLY A 73 -13.81 -10.23 17.05
C GLY A 73 -13.07 -11.53 17.44
N SER A 74 -13.80 -12.62 17.71
CA SER A 74 -13.17 -13.89 18.14
C SER A 74 -12.28 -14.48 17.05
N GLY A 75 -12.66 -14.31 15.78
CA GLY A 75 -11.90 -14.77 14.61
C GLY A 75 -10.57 -14.06 14.37
N ALA A 76 -10.21 -13.05 15.18
CA ALA A 76 -8.94 -12.34 15.10
C ALA A 76 -8.12 -12.40 16.41
N THR A 77 -8.51 -13.21 17.39
CA THR A 77 -7.86 -13.27 18.71
C THR A 77 -6.38 -13.66 18.62
N GLU A 78 -6.02 -14.60 17.74
CA GLU A 78 -4.64 -15.01 17.54
C GLU A 78 -3.77 -13.87 16.98
N LEU A 79 -4.30 -13.14 15.99
CA LEU A 79 -3.64 -11.96 15.43
C LEU A 79 -3.43 -10.90 16.52
N ALA A 80 -4.46 -10.62 17.33
CA ALA A 80 -4.41 -9.66 18.42
C ALA A 80 -3.31 -10.01 19.44
N LYS A 81 -3.25 -11.29 19.86
CA LYS A 81 -2.21 -11.77 20.78
C LYS A 81 -0.81 -11.56 20.21
N ARG A 82 -0.57 -11.95 18.96
CA ARG A 82 0.76 -11.81 18.31
C ARG A 82 1.18 -10.35 18.17
N VAL A 83 0.23 -9.45 17.88
CA VAL A 83 0.49 -8.00 17.82
C VAL A 83 0.84 -7.46 19.21
N ALA A 84 0.09 -7.86 20.24
CA ALA A 84 0.38 -7.47 21.63
C ALA A 84 1.76 -7.96 22.07
N ASP A 85 2.11 -9.23 21.82
CA ASP A 85 3.42 -9.80 22.15
C ASP A 85 4.57 -9.00 21.49
N ILE A 86 4.40 -8.54 20.25
CA ILE A 86 5.40 -7.72 19.56
C ILE A 86 5.49 -6.31 20.17
N ALA A 87 4.36 -5.70 20.52
CA ALA A 87 4.33 -4.39 21.13
C ALA A 87 4.98 -4.42 22.52
N ASP A 88 4.62 -5.40 23.34
CA ASP A 88 5.12 -5.58 24.71
C ASP A 88 6.62 -5.89 24.76
N ALA A 89 7.15 -6.56 23.73
CA ALA A 89 8.60 -6.80 23.62
C ALA A 89 9.40 -5.49 23.53
N ASN A 90 8.81 -4.37 23.09
CA ASN A 90 9.41 -3.03 23.02
C ASN A 90 10.81 -2.98 22.35
N GLN A 91 11.04 -3.82 21.33
CA GLN A 91 12.32 -3.93 20.61
C GLN A 91 12.36 -3.11 19.31
N VAL A 92 11.53 -2.08 19.18
CA VAL A 92 11.38 -1.33 17.93
C VAL A 92 12.23 -0.08 17.95
N GLN A 93 13.06 0.10 16.91
CA GLN A 93 13.70 1.38 16.61
C GLN A 93 13.23 1.85 15.24
N PHE A 94 12.29 2.78 15.24
CA PHE A 94 11.76 3.34 14.00
C PHE A 94 12.79 4.27 13.35
N THR A 95 13.05 4.03 12.06
CA THR A 95 13.90 4.89 11.24
C THR A 95 13.12 5.35 10.00
N PRO A 96 12.97 6.66 9.77
CA PRO A 96 12.38 7.16 8.53
C PRO A 96 13.16 6.67 7.30
N LEU A 97 12.47 6.52 6.17
CA LEU A 97 13.12 6.06 4.93
C LEU A 97 14.23 7.01 4.47
N TYR A 98 14.06 8.32 4.68
CA TYR A 98 15.00 9.34 4.24
C TYR A 98 15.03 10.51 5.22
N ASP A 99 16.13 11.27 5.18
CA ASP A 99 16.27 12.54 5.87
C ASP A 99 15.49 13.64 5.14
N TRP A 100 14.79 14.48 5.88
CA TRP A 100 14.02 15.58 5.35
C TRP A 100 14.89 16.69 4.76
N GLU A 101 16.18 16.78 5.12
CA GLU A 101 17.12 17.74 4.52
C GLU A 101 17.69 17.28 3.17
N MET A 102 17.41 16.03 2.77
CA MET A 102 17.85 15.48 1.49
C MET A 102 17.26 16.28 0.31
N PRO A 103 17.94 16.37 -0.86
CA PRO A 103 17.33 16.94 -2.06
C PRO A 103 16.02 16.24 -2.43
N VAL A 104 15.03 17.00 -2.91
CA VAL A 104 13.67 16.52 -3.20
C VAL A 104 13.69 15.34 -4.18
N GLU A 105 14.52 15.43 -5.22
CA GLU A 105 14.73 14.39 -6.21
C GLU A 105 15.24 13.09 -5.58
N ASN A 106 16.15 13.21 -4.62
CA ASN A 106 16.71 12.08 -3.90
C ASN A 106 15.68 11.44 -2.95
N LYS A 107 14.82 12.24 -2.29
CA LYS A 107 13.69 11.71 -1.51
C LYS A 107 12.77 10.85 -2.38
N ILE A 108 12.37 11.38 -3.53
CA ILE A 108 11.53 10.67 -4.51
C ILE A 108 12.24 9.41 -5.01
N GLY A 109 13.53 9.53 -5.34
CA GLY A 109 14.39 8.42 -5.77
C GLY A 109 14.46 7.29 -4.75
N ARG A 110 14.64 7.61 -3.46
CA ARG A 110 14.65 6.59 -2.38
C ARG A 110 13.32 5.88 -2.24
N ILE A 111 12.19 6.61 -2.31
CA ILE A 111 10.87 5.97 -2.30
C ILE A 111 10.74 5.00 -3.49
N ALA A 112 11.04 5.46 -4.70
CA ALA A 112 10.87 4.65 -5.91
C ALA A 112 11.78 3.41 -5.92
N THR A 113 13.05 3.56 -5.58
CA THR A 113 14.01 2.46 -5.63
C THR A 113 13.86 1.50 -4.46
N GLU A 114 13.71 2.02 -3.24
CA GLU A 114 13.71 1.18 -2.04
C GLU A 114 12.34 0.58 -1.74
N VAL A 115 11.25 1.34 -1.87
CA VAL A 115 9.89 0.89 -1.54
C VAL A 115 9.25 0.21 -2.74
N TYR A 116 9.32 0.81 -3.93
CA TYR A 116 8.66 0.24 -5.11
C TYR A 116 9.53 -0.80 -5.81
N GLY A 117 10.85 -0.64 -5.79
CA GLY A 117 11.78 -1.48 -6.55
C GLY A 117 11.99 -1.02 -7.99
N ALA A 118 11.76 0.27 -8.26
CA ALA A 118 12.04 0.88 -9.55
C ALA A 118 13.56 0.95 -9.80
N SER A 119 13.97 0.88 -11.06
CA SER A 119 15.38 1.03 -11.43
C SER A 119 15.83 2.49 -11.40
N HIS A 120 14.96 3.41 -11.80
CA HIS A 120 15.25 4.84 -11.82
C HIS A 120 13.95 5.68 -11.80
N VAL A 121 14.09 6.97 -11.51
CA VAL A 121 13.00 7.96 -11.57
C VAL A 121 13.29 8.94 -12.69
N ASP A 122 12.38 9.06 -13.64
CA ASP A 122 12.46 10.08 -14.69
C ASP A 122 11.58 11.28 -14.32
N PHE A 123 12.05 12.49 -14.63
CA PHE A 123 11.35 13.74 -14.36
C PHE A 123 11.03 14.45 -15.66
N LEU A 124 9.73 14.61 -15.93
CA LEU A 124 9.26 15.35 -17.10
C LEU A 124 9.58 16.85 -16.99
N PRO A 125 9.55 17.60 -18.10
CA PRO A 125 9.90 19.02 -18.11
C PRO A 125 9.12 19.88 -17.11
N GLN A 126 7.84 19.55 -16.85
CA GLN A 126 7.03 20.28 -15.86
C GLN A 126 7.52 20.01 -14.43
N ALA A 127 7.71 18.74 -14.04
CA ALA A 127 8.30 18.40 -12.76
C ALA A 127 9.66 19.07 -12.50
N LYS A 128 10.51 19.20 -13.53
CA LYS A 128 11.79 19.94 -13.43
C LYS A 128 11.61 21.44 -13.16
N LYS A 129 10.53 22.06 -13.66
CA LYS A 129 10.18 23.45 -13.32
C LYS A 129 9.65 23.53 -11.88
N ASP A 130 8.82 22.57 -11.48
CA ASP A 130 8.25 22.53 -10.13
C ASP A 130 9.37 22.38 -9.07
N LEU A 131 10.40 21.56 -9.35
CA LEU A 131 11.58 21.45 -8.48
C LEU A 131 12.32 22.78 -8.28
N LYS A 132 12.42 23.61 -9.32
CA LYS A 132 13.01 24.95 -9.20
C LYS A 132 12.17 25.85 -8.31
N ILE A 133 10.85 25.86 -8.50
CA ILE A 133 9.90 26.60 -7.67
C ILE A 133 10.01 26.16 -6.20
N ILE A 134 10.05 24.84 -5.95
CA ILE A 134 10.21 24.27 -4.60
C ILE A 134 11.47 24.80 -3.93
N ASN A 135 12.58 24.87 -4.68
CA ASN A 135 13.83 25.39 -4.17
C ASN A 135 13.79 26.91 -3.93
N GLU A 136 13.24 27.68 -4.87
CA GLU A 136 13.13 29.15 -4.79
C GLU A 136 12.30 29.61 -3.58
N PHE A 137 11.22 28.89 -3.26
CA PHE A 137 10.33 29.22 -2.14
C PHE A 137 10.70 28.51 -0.83
N GLY A 138 11.82 27.78 -0.78
CA GLY A 138 12.32 27.16 0.47
C GLY A 138 11.52 25.94 0.94
N TYR A 139 10.82 25.24 0.04
CA TYR A 139 10.04 24.04 0.36
C TYR A 139 10.83 22.74 0.29
N ASN A 140 12.16 22.81 0.15
CA ASN A 140 13.04 21.65 -0.01
C ASN A 140 12.92 20.63 1.12
N ASN A 141 12.66 21.08 2.35
CA ASN A 141 12.64 20.23 3.53
C ASN A 141 11.29 19.52 3.75
N LEU A 142 10.30 19.77 2.90
CA LEU A 142 9.01 19.10 3.02
C LEU A 142 9.13 17.59 2.67
N PRO A 143 8.39 16.71 3.35
CA PRO A 143 8.29 15.30 3.01
C PRO A 143 7.54 15.09 1.69
N ILE A 144 7.68 13.89 1.15
CA ILE A 144 7.08 13.47 -0.13
C ILE A 144 5.87 12.57 0.10
N CYS A 145 4.74 12.92 -0.52
CA CYS A 145 3.56 12.09 -0.66
C CYS A 145 3.39 11.71 -2.14
N VAL A 146 3.91 10.55 -2.56
CA VAL A 146 3.83 10.14 -3.97
C VAL A 146 2.40 9.75 -4.32
N ALA A 147 1.87 10.37 -5.37
CA ALA A 147 0.58 10.01 -5.90
C ALA A 147 0.79 9.09 -7.12
N LYS A 148 0.37 7.82 -6.99
CA LYS A 148 0.51 6.76 -7.99
C LYS A 148 -0.68 5.79 -7.93
N THR A 149 -0.78 4.90 -8.92
CA THR A 149 -1.74 3.79 -8.86
C THR A 149 -1.49 2.87 -7.66
N GLN A 150 -2.55 2.46 -6.97
CA GLN A 150 -2.48 1.52 -5.84
C GLN A 150 -2.40 0.05 -6.27
N ASN A 151 -2.70 -0.25 -7.54
CA ASN A 151 -2.84 -1.63 -8.03
C ASN A 151 -1.51 -2.33 -8.36
N SER A 152 -0.40 -1.58 -8.37
CA SER A 152 0.94 -2.09 -8.69
C SER A 152 1.97 -1.46 -7.77
N LEU A 153 3.14 -2.08 -7.61
CA LEU A 153 4.32 -1.39 -7.06
C LEU A 153 4.83 -0.32 -8.03
N SER A 154 4.70 -0.54 -9.34
CA SER A 154 5.03 0.43 -10.39
C SER A 154 4.01 1.56 -10.50
N ASP A 155 4.20 2.47 -11.46
CA ASP A 155 3.21 3.47 -11.86
C ASP A 155 2.21 2.94 -12.92
N ASN A 156 2.40 1.71 -13.41
CA ASN A 156 1.49 1.04 -14.34
C ASN A 156 0.56 0.05 -13.60
N PRO A 157 -0.77 0.26 -13.59
CA PRO A 157 -1.72 -0.60 -12.88
C PRO A 157 -1.78 -2.05 -13.39
N GLN A 158 -1.29 -2.33 -14.61
CA GLN A 158 -1.35 -3.66 -15.21
C GLN A 158 -0.19 -4.58 -14.76
N LEU A 159 0.86 -4.01 -14.15
CA LEU A 159 2.04 -4.79 -13.70
C LEU A 159 1.83 -5.31 -12.28
N LEU A 160 1.25 -6.51 -12.16
CA LEU A 160 0.94 -7.13 -10.87
C LEU A 160 2.14 -7.87 -10.25
N GLY A 161 2.01 -8.26 -8.99
CA GLY A 161 3.04 -9.04 -8.29
C GLY A 161 4.23 -8.19 -7.85
N ARG A 162 5.45 -8.62 -8.20
CA ARG A 162 6.71 -7.89 -7.94
C ARG A 162 7.37 -7.53 -9.27
N PRO A 163 6.92 -6.46 -9.96
CA PRO A 163 7.55 -6.02 -11.20
C PRO A 163 9.02 -5.67 -10.96
N LYS A 164 9.84 -5.85 -11.98
CA LYS A 164 11.27 -5.52 -12.00
C LYS A 164 11.56 -4.64 -13.21
N ASP A 165 12.70 -3.96 -13.18
CA ASP A 165 13.25 -3.21 -14.31
C ASP A 165 12.33 -2.12 -14.86
N PHE A 166 11.46 -1.57 -14.01
CA PHE A 166 10.53 -0.48 -14.36
C PHE A 166 11.05 0.88 -13.92
N LEU A 167 10.65 1.91 -14.65
CA LEU A 167 10.89 3.30 -14.33
C LEU A 167 9.67 3.90 -13.63
N VAL A 168 9.88 4.90 -12.80
CA VAL A 168 8.81 5.75 -12.28
C VAL A 168 8.94 7.11 -12.94
N THR A 169 7.88 7.58 -13.61
CA THR A 169 7.91 8.89 -14.30
C THR A 169 7.15 9.95 -13.50
N VAL A 170 7.83 10.98 -13.00
CA VAL A 170 7.21 12.13 -12.32
C VAL A 170 6.82 13.18 -13.35
N ARG A 171 5.52 13.47 -13.44
CA ARG A 171 4.96 14.41 -14.43
C ARG A 171 4.99 15.85 -13.95
N GLU A 172 4.50 16.08 -12.74
CA GLU A 172 4.46 17.37 -12.04
C GLU A 172 4.56 17.11 -10.53
N ILE A 173 4.89 18.16 -9.77
CA ILE A 173 4.95 18.11 -8.31
C ILE A 173 4.07 19.23 -7.75
N ILE A 174 3.03 18.86 -7.02
CA ILE A 174 2.13 19.81 -6.36
C ILE A 174 2.67 20.14 -4.97
N ILE A 175 2.71 21.43 -4.63
CA ILE A 175 3.10 21.90 -3.31
C ILE A 175 1.85 22.02 -2.44
N SER A 176 1.71 21.14 -1.44
CA SER A 176 0.64 21.21 -0.45
C SER A 176 1.12 21.94 0.80
N ALA A 177 1.40 23.24 0.67
CA ALA A 177 2.07 24.02 1.72
C ALA A 177 1.35 24.00 3.08
N GLY A 178 0.01 24.11 3.08
CA GLY A 178 -0.77 24.07 4.32
C GLY A 178 -0.72 22.71 5.04
N ALA A 179 -0.65 21.61 4.27
CA ALA A 179 -0.54 20.26 4.83
C ALA A 179 0.92 19.85 5.10
N GLY A 180 1.90 20.59 4.57
CA GLY A 180 3.32 20.40 4.82
C GLY A 180 3.94 19.24 4.05
N PHE A 181 3.60 19.03 2.77
CA PHE A 181 4.26 18.02 1.93
C PHE A 181 4.23 18.36 0.42
N LEU A 182 5.09 17.68 -0.34
CA LEU A 182 5.16 17.73 -1.80
C LEU A 182 4.49 16.49 -2.41
N VAL A 183 3.78 16.66 -3.52
CA VAL A 183 3.01 15.58 -4.16
C VAL A 183 3.49 15.34 -5.60
N PRO A 184 4.49 14.47 -5.81
CA PRO A 184 4.88 14.01 -7.14
C PRO A 184 3.78 13.15 -7.75
N LEU A 185 3.33 13.49 -8.96
CA LEU A 185 2.34 12.71 -9.69
C LEU A 185 3.02 11.79 -10.70
N THR A 186 2.83 10.48 -10.56
CA THR A 186 3.48 9.49 -11.44
C THR A 186 2.57 8.87 -12.49
N GLY A 187 1.30 9.27 -12.53
CA GLY A 187 0.31 8.73 -13.46
C GLY A 187 -0.92 9.63 -13.59
N ASN A 188 -1.94 9.18 -14.30
CA ASN A 188 -3.25 9.82 -14.28
C ASN A 188 -3.98 9.38 -13.01
N ILE A 189 -4.25 10.33 -12.11
CA ILE A 189 -4.96 10.06 -10.86
C ILE A 189 -6.32 10.74 -10.94
N MET A 190 -7.37 9.95 -10.73
CA MET A 190 -8.73 10.46 -10.63
C MET A 190 -8.87 11.25 -9.33
N ARG A 191 -9.01 12.58 -9.43
CA ARG A 191 -9.30 13.45 -8.28
C ARG A 191 -10.81 13.67 -8.07
N MET A 192 -11.61 13.40 -9.10
CA MET A 192 -13.05 13.57 -9.09
C MET A 192 -13.68 12.33 -9.76
N PRO A 193 -14.03 11.29 -8.99
CA PRO A 193 -14.70 10.12 -9.56
C PRO A 193 -16.09 10.51 -10.08
N GLY A 194 -16.44 10.01 -11.26
CA GLY A 194 -17.78 10.15 -11.82
C GLY A 194 -18.77 9.13 -11.25
N LEU A 195 -20.06 9.36 -11.47
CA LEU A 195 -21.10 8.38 -11.18
C LEU A 195 -21.04 7.22 -12.20
N PRO A 196 -21.37 5.98 -11.79
CA PRO A 196 -21.53 4.87 -12.72
C PRO A 196 -22.77 5.07 -13.59
N ARG A 197 -22.92 4.25 -14.65
CA ARG A 197 -24.06 4.30 -15.56
C ARG A 197 -25.42 4.20 -14.84
N ASN A 198 -25.48 3.37 -13.80
CA ASN A 198 -26.65 3.21 -12.93
C ASN A 198 -26.21 3.61 -11.51
N PRO A 199 -26.43 4.88 -11.10
CA PRO A 199 -26.06 5.35 -9.77
C PRO A 199 -26.85 4.64 -8.67
N ALA A 200 -26.20 4.28 -7.57
CA ALA A 200 -26.89 3.73 -6.38
C ALA A 200 -27.98 4.68 -5.85
N ALA A 201 -27.82 5.99 -6.08
CA ALA A 201 -28.80 7.02 -5.72
C ALA A 201 -30.20 6.77 -6.31
N GLU A 202 -30.33 6.09 -7.44
CA GLU A 202 -31.65 5.75 -8.02
C GLU A 202 -32.41 4.70 -7.20
N GLY A 203 -31.72 3.91 -6.38
CA GLY A 203 -32.30 2.88 -5.53
C GLY A 203 -32.31 3.23 -4.04
N ILE A 204 -31.87 4.43 -3.66
CA ILE A 204 -31.89 4.89 -2.27
C ILE A 204 -33.27 5.49 -1.98
N ASP A 205 -33.93 5.01 -0.93
CA ASP A 205 -35.24 5.49 -0.49
C ASP A 205 -35.39 5.42 1.04
N ILE A 206 -36.40 6.10 1.59
CA ILE A 206 -36.75 6.10 3.01
C ILE A 206 -38.25 5.85 3.19
N ASP A 207 -38.60 4.84 4.00
CA ASP A 207 -40.00 4.56 4.30
C ASP A 207 -40.59 5.49 5.37
N ASP A 208 -41.91 5.43 5.58
CA ASP A 208 -42.61 6.26 6.58
C ASP A 208 -42.15 6.01 8.03
N ALA A 209 -41.49 4.88 8.30
CA ALA A 209 -40.92 4.55 9.60
C ALA A 209 -39.48 5.06 9.77
N GLY A 210 -38.92 5.68 8.72
CA GLY A 210 -37.56 6.21 8.70
C GLY A 210 -36.48 5.16 8.36
N ASN A 211 -36.87 3.99 7.85
CA ASN A 211 -35.90 2.98 7.41
C ASN A 211 -35.37 3.34 6.01
N ILE A 212 -34.05 3.37 5.88
CA ILE A 212 -33.37 3.67 4.62
C ILE A 212 -33.07 2.36 3.88
N THR A 213 -33.39 2.32 2.59
CA THR A 213 -33.05 1.20 1.69
C THR A 213 -32.05 1.66 0.62
N GLY A 214 -31.29 0.72 0.05
CA GLY A 214 -30.34 0.99 -1.05
C GLY A 214 -29.01 1.65 -0.67
N LEU A 215 -28.72 1.85 0.63
CA LEU A 215 -27.50 2.52 1.10
C LEU A 215 -26.31 1.57 1.38
N SER A 216 -26.56 0.28 1.62
CA SER A 216 -25.53 -0.74 1.91
C SER A 216 -26.06 -2.15 1.69
#